data_AF-A0A661AGB6-F1
#
_entry.id   AF-A0A661AGB6-F1
#
_cell.length_a   1.000
_cell.length_b   1.000
_cell.length_c   1.000
_cell.angle_alpha   90.00
_cell.angle_beta   90.00
_cell.angle_gamma   90.00
#
_symmetry.space_group_name_H-M   'P 1'
#
loop_
_entity.id
_entity.type
_entity.pdbx_description
1 polymer ?
#
loop_
_entity_poly.entity_id
_entity_poly.type
_entity_poly.pdbx_seq_one_letter_code
_entity_poly.pdbx_strand_id
1 'polypeptide(L)' 'MGVIDIKKIAKTEQLFAPGHRACAGCGATIIIRQVLSVAGKDTVVGFATGCMEVVSTIF' A
#
# COMPACT_ATOMS: atom_id res chain seq x y z
N MET A 1 -9.39 -2.78 20.21
CA MET A 1 -9.50 -2.94 18.74
C MET A 1 -10.76 -2.21 18.32
N GLY A 2 -10.66 -0.97 17.82
CA GLY A 2 -11.84 -0.18 17.44
C GLY A 2 -12.56 -0.79 16.25
N VAL A 3 -13.87 -0.50 16.11
CA VAL A 3 -14.68 -0.95 14.98
C VAL A 3 -14.08 -0.42 13.68
N ILE A 4 -13.80 -1.32 12.73
CA ILE A 4 -13.23 -1.01 11.41
C ILE A 4 -14.37 -0.65 10.46
N ASP A 5 -14.50 0.63 10.09
CA ASP A 5 -15.46 1.08 9.08
C ASP A 5 -14.81 1.10 7.69
N ILE A 6 -15.16 0.11 6.87
CA ILE A 6 -14.64 -0.06 5.52
C ILE A 6 -15.02 1.13 4.60
N LYS A 7 -16.22 1.70 4.76
CA LYS A 7 -16.66 2.82 3.91
C LYS A 7 -15.82 4.06 4.19
N LYS A 8 -15.39 4.24 5.44
CA LYS A 8 -14.50 5.33 5.83
C LYS A 8 -13.10 5.11 5.26
N ILE A 9 -12.54 3.90 5.42
CA ILE A 9 -11.18 3.56 4.93
C ILE A 9 -11.08 3.69 3.41
N ALA A 10 -12.12 3.30 2.67
CA ALA A 10 -12.17 3.40 1.22
C ALA A 10 -12.08 4.85 0.69
N LYS A 11 -12.39 5.85 1.53
CA LYS A 11 -12.29 7.28 1.20
C LYS A 11 -10.97 7.91 1.62
N THR A 12 -10.08 7.16 2.24
CA THR A 12 -8.77 7.66 2.69
C THR A 12 -7.85 7.88 1.50
N GLU A 13 -6.97 8.86 1.60
CA GLU A 13 -5.94 9.11 0.60
C GLU A 13 -5.04 7.89 0.40
N GLN A 14 -4.69 7.60 -0.84
CA GLN A 14 -3.80 6.49 -1.16
C GLN A 14 -2.35 6.93 -1.07
N LEU A 15 -1.64 6.34 -0.12
CA LEU A 15 -0.22 6.61 0.10
C LEU A 15 0.69 5.71 -0.76
N PHE A 16 0.12 4.68 -1.40
CA PHE A 16 0.80 3.90 -2.42
C PHE A 16 0.37 4.40 -3.80
N ALA A 17 1.25 5.14 -4.47
CA ALA A 17 0.96 5.80 -5.74
C ALA A 17 0.63 4.78 -6.86
N PRO A 18 -0.28 5.12 -7.79
CA PRO A 18 -0.46 4.34 -9.01
C PRO A 18 0.77 4.46 -9.91
N GLY A 19 1.06 3.41 -10.71
CA GLY A 19 2.20 3.42 -11.65
C GLY A 19 3.38 2.50 -11.30
N HIS A 20 3.19 1.55 -10.39
CA HIS A 20 4.18 0.49 -10.09
C HIS A 20 4.24 -0.59 -11.19
N ARG A 21 5.36 -1.33 -11.30
CA ARG A 21 5.53 -2.44 -12.26
C ARG A 21 5.15 -3.83 -11.74
N ALA A 22 4.27 -3.92 -10.75
CA ALA A 22 3.78 -5.21 -10.28
C ALA A 22 2.88 -5.90 -11.32
N CYS A 23 2.82 -7.24 -11.27
CA CYS A 23 1.92 -8.03 -12.11
C CYS A 23 0.45 -7.64 -11.93
N ALA A 24 -0.38 -7.88 -12.95
CA ALA A 24 -1.82 -7.71 -12.85
C ALA A 24 -2.39 -8.59 -11.72
N GLY A 25 -3.10 -7.97 -10.77
CA GLY A 25 -3.64 -8.69 -9.61
C GLY A 25 -2.60 -9.09 -8.55
N CYS A 26 -1.42 -8.46 -8.52
CA CYS A 26 -0.42 -8.73 -7.49
C CYS A 26 -1.00 -8.56 -6.07
N GLY A 27 -0.98 -9.63 -5.26
CA GLY A 27 -1.50 -9.59 -3.89
C GLY A 27 -0.73 -8.65 -2.97
N ALA A 28 0.59 -8.53 -3.17
CA ALA A 28 1.44 -7.70 -2.30
C ALA A 28 1.12 -6.20 -2.44
N THR A 29 0.86 -5.70 -3.66
CA THR A 29 0.48 -4.29 -3.86
C THR A 29 -0.90 -3.99 -3.28
N ILE A 30 -1.84 -4.94 -3.37
CA ILE A 30 -3.16 -4.83 -2.72
C ILE A 30 -3.00 -4.75 -1.20
N ILE A 31 -2.16 -5.61 -0.61
CA ILE A 31 -1.90 -5.61 0.83
C ILE A 31 -1.27 -4.29 1.28
N ILE A 32 -0.20 -3.83 0.62
CA ILE A 32 0.48 -2.56 0.96
C ILE A 32 -0.51 -1.39 0.95
N ARG A 33 -1.36 -1.33 -0.07
CA ARG A 33 -2.39 -0.30 -0.19
C ARG A 33 -3.36 -0.31 0.99
N GLN A 34 -3.86 -1.48 1.40
CA GLN A 34 -4.75 -1.61 2.55
C GLN A 34 -4.05 -1.27 3.87
N VAL A 35 -2.82 -1.75 4.06
CA VAL A 35 -2.01 -1.45 5.24
C VAL A 35 -1.79 0.05 5.38
N LEU A 36 -1.41 0.73 4.30
CA LEU A 36 -1.18 2.18 4.32
C LEU A 36 -2.46 2.99 4.50
N SER A 37 -3.62 2.51 4.04
CA SER A 37 -4.91 3.16 4.32
C SER A 37 -5.27 3.16 5.81
N VAL A 38 -4.74 2.21 6.59
CA VAL A 38 -4.93 2.16 8.05
C VAL A 38 -3.79 2.84 8.80
N ALA A 39 -2.54 2.67 8.34
CA ALA A 39 -1.36 3.22 9.00
C ALA A 39 -1.29 4.76 8.91
N GLY A 40 -1.74 5.34 7.78
CA GLY A 40 -1.78 6.79 7.61
C GLY A 40 -0.43 7.40 7.23
N LYS A 41 -0.40 8.73 7.10
CA LYS A 41 0.74 9.49 6.53
C LYS A 41 2.01 9.44 7.38
N ASP A 42 1.86 9.32 8.69
CA ASP A 42 2.99 9.28 9.64
C ASP A 42 3.55 7.86 9.77
N THR A 43 3.82 7.23 8.62
CA THR A 43 4.29 5.84 8.52
C THR A 43 5.59 5.78 7.74
N VAL A 44 6.59 5.09 8.28
CA VAL A 44 7.84 4.76 7.58
C VAL A 44 7.73 3.35 6.99
N VAL A 45 8.05 3.20 5.71
CA VAL A 45 8.02 1.91 4.99
C VAL A 45 9.45 1.49 4.66
N GLY A 46 9.80 0.25 5.03
CA GLY A 46 11.04 -0.40 4.62
C GLY A 46 10.74 -1.70 3.88
N PHE A 47 11.48 -1.96 2.81
CA PHE A 47 11.41 -3.21 2.05
C PHE A 47 12.72 -3.97 2.17
N ALA A 48 12.64 -5.26 2.53
CA ALA A 48 13.74 -6.18 2.28
C ALA A 48 13.84 -6.46 0.78
N THR A 49 15.01 -6.90 0.32
CA THR A 49 15.23 -7.11 -1.11
C THR A 49 14.23 -8.07 -1.71
N GLY A 50 13.54 -7.63 -2.76
CA GLY A 50 12.49 -8.43 -3.39
C GLY A 50 11.57 -7.65 -4.32
N CYS A 51 10.44 -8.27 -4.68
CA CYS A 51 9.54 -7.70 -5.69
C CYS A 51 9.04 -6.31 -5.32
N MET A 52 8.70 -6.05 -4.05
CA MET A 52 8.13 -4.76 -3.65
C MET A 52 9.16 -3.64 -3.63
N GLU A 53 10.44 -3.94 -3.40
CA GLU A 53 11.52 -2.98 -3.62
C GLU A 53 11.56 -2.59 -5.11
N VAL A 54 11.76 -3.55 -6.01
CA VAL A 54 12.00 -3.27 -7.44
C VAL A 54 10.80 -2.65 -8.15
N VAL A 55 9.59 -3.14 -7.89
CA VAL A 55 8.39 -2.68 -8.63
C VAL A 55 7.91 -1.30 -8.18
N SER A 56 8.34 -0.82 -7.00
CA SER A 56 7.95 0.47 -6.45
C SER A 56 8.99 1.58 -6.66
N THR A 57 10.26 1.24 -6.90
CA THR A 57 11.36 2.20 -7.03
C THR A 57 11.90 2.37 -8.46
N ILE A 58 11.13 1.97 -9.48
CA ILE A 58 11.60 2.00 -10.87
C ILE A 58 11.62 3.42 -11.49
N PHE A 59 11.07 4.42 -10.79
CA PHE A 59 11.04 5.83 -11.19
C PHE A 59 11.46 6.74 -10.04
#